data_AF-A0A2G9UL78-F1
#
_entry.id   AF-A0A2G9UL78-F1
#
_cell.length_a   1.000
_cell.length_b   1.000
_cell.length_c   1.000
_cell.angle_alpha   90.00
_cell.angle_beta   90.00
_cell.angle_gamma   90.00
#
_symmetry.space_group_name_H-M   'P 1'
#
loop_
_entity.id
_entity.type
_entity.pdbx_description
1 polymer ?
#
loop_
_entity_poly.entity_id
_entity_poly.type
_entity_poly.pdbx_seq_one_letter_code
_entity_poly.pdbx_strand_id
1 'polypeptide(L)'
;MEWGEGDPIVNRMSDLIDTIDAYKWLIHYYIKQTASDFDVEMSAKKECAFSARNNVQVHRAQQLSIAYAELTIVTWSRQFADEVEQLPIKNVLLRLIALYGLFSLEKHLATCYMGGYCSGPEFGETTRLNIRKLESEISPDAVALVDAIAPPDFVLNSALGASDGKPYDHLMREFRKHTDPRPDWWKDLSDFLEKNKARPSKL
;
A
#
# COMPACT_ATOMS: atom_id res chain seq x y z
N MET A 1 -1.00 7.87 -41.18
CA MET A 1 -2.09 6.98 -40.70
C MET A 1 -1.89 6.87 -39.20
N GLU A 2 -2.32 7.92 -38.50
CA GLU A 2 -2.20 8.04 -37.04
C GLU A 2 -3.33 7.22 -36.42
N TRP A 3 -2.98 6.09 -35.82
CA TRP A 3 -3.87 5.42 -34.89
C TRP A 3 -3.83 6.25 -33.61
N GLY A 4 -4.85 7.09 -33.41
CA GLY A 4 -4.97 7.93 -32.23
C GLY A 4 -5.01 7.05 -30.98
N GLU A 5 -3.96 7.15 -30.17
CA GLU A 5 -4.06 6.82 -28.75
C GLU A 5 -5.21 7.69 -28.20
N GLY A 6 -6.28 7.05 -27.73
CA GLY A 6 -7.41 7.76 -27.13
C GLY A 6 -6.94 8.70 -26.01
N ASP A 7 -7.72 9.73 -25.74
CA ASP A 7 -7.43 10.70 -24.67
C ASP A 7 -6.98 9.95 -23.40
N PRO A 8 -5.79 10.24 -22.85
CA PRO A 8 -5.27 9.59 -21.66
C PRO A 8 -6.29 9.57 -20.51
N ILE A 9 -7.14 10.59 -20.41
CA ILE A 9 -8.21 10.67 -19.40
C ILE A 9 -9.27 9.60 -19.65
N VAL A 10 -9.69 9.40 -20.90
CA VAL A 10 -10.70 8.40 -21.28
C VAL A 10 -10.20 6.98 -21.00
N ASN A 11 -8.94 6.69 -21.33
CA ASN A 11 -8.34 5.39 -21.02
C ASN A 11 -8.28 5.14 -19.50
N ARG A 12 -7.99 6.16 -18.69
CA ARG A 12 -7.94 6.06 -17.22
C ARG A 12 -9.30 5.88 -16.57
N MET A 13 -10.30 6.56 -17.12
CA MET A 13 -11.68 6.35 -16.70
C MET A 13 -12.11 4.92 -17.00
N SER A 14 -11.69 4.35 -18.12
CA SER A 14 -11.88 2.92 -18.43
C SER A 14 -11.18 2.04 -17.38
N ASP A 15 -9.88 2.25 -17.13
CA ASP A 15 -9.12 1.47 -16.15
C ASP A 15 -9.76 1.46 -14.75
N LEU A 16 -10.30 2.60 -14.31
CA LEU A 16 -11.01 2.72 -13.03
C LEU A 16 -12.36 2.01 -13.03
N ILE A 17 -13.10 2.06 -14.14
CA ILE A 17 -14.35 1.30 -14.28
C ILE A 17 -14.05 -0.19 -14.21
N ASP A 18 -13.07 -0.65 -14.98
CA ASP A 18 -12.66 -2.06 -15.04
C ASP A 18 -12.16 -2.56 -13.67
N THR A 19 -11.42 -1.73 -12.94
CA THR A 19 -10.98 -2.01 -11.57
C THR A 19 -12.17 -2.13 -10.61
N ILE A 20 -13.13 -1.20 -10.68
CA ILE A 20 -14.34 -1.24 -9.84
C ILE A 20 -15.17 -2.50 -10.13
N ASP A 21 -15.31 -2.87 -11.40
CA ASP A 21 -16.08 -4.06 -11.78
C ASP A 21 -15.37 -5.36 -11.38
N ALA A 22 -14.03 -5.41 -11.46
CA ALA A 22 -13.24 -6.49 -10.90
C ALA A 22 -13.45 -6.63 -9.37
N TYR A 23 -13.46 -5.51 -8.63
CA TYR A 23 -13.76 -5.51 -7.20
C TYR A 23 -15.18 -5.97 -6.89
N LYS A 24 -16.18 -5.52 -7.66
CA LYS A 24 -17.56 -6.02 -7.50
C LYS A 24 -17.60 -7.52 -7.68
N TRP A 25 -17.00 -8.05 -8.75
CA TRP A 25 -16.95 -9.50 -8.98
C TRP A 25 -16.27 -10.22 -7.80
N LEU A 26 -15.12 -9.70 -7.34
CA LEU A 26 -14.34 -10.27 -6.24
C LEU A 26 -15.15 -10.32 -4.94
N ILE A 27 -15.88 -9.26 -4.61
CA ILE A 27 -16.76 -9.21 -3.44
C ILE A 27 -17.89 -10.23 -3.57
N HIS A 28 -18.54 -10.34 -4.73
CA HIS A 28 -19.56 -11.36 -4.95
C HIS A 28 -18.99 -12.78 -4.77
N TYR A 29 -17.78 -13.02 -5.27
CA TYR A 29 -17.08 -14.29 -5.08
C TYR A 29 -16.82 -14.57 -3.59
N TYR A 30 -16.26 -13.60 -2.86
CA TYR A 30 -16.00 -13.75 -1.43
C TYR A 30 -17.27 -13.93 -0.61
N ILE A 31 -18.37 -13.23 -0.92
CA ILE A 31 -19.65 -13.40 -0.22
C ILE A 31 -20.15 -14.83 -0.40
N LYS A 32 -20.19 -15.33 -1.64
CA LYS A 32 -20.63 -16.70 -1.94
C LYS A 32 -19.80 -17.74 -1.20
N GLN A 33 -18.48 -17.58 -1.22
CA GLN A 33 -17.58 -18.52 -0.58
C GLN A 33 -17.68 -18.47 0.95
N THR A 34 -17.78 -17.27 1.53
CA THR A 34 -17.94 -17.08 2.97
C THR A 34 -19.26 -17.67 3.46
N ALA A 35 -20.35 -17.47 2.72
CA ALA A 35 -21.66 -18.04 3.06
C ALA A 35 -21.64 -19.58 2.97
N SER A 36 -21.09 -20.13 1.88
CA SER A 36 -20.97 -21.58 1.72
C SER A 36 -20.15 -22.22 2.84
N ASP A 37 -18.99 -21.66 3.18
CA ASP A 37 -18.12 -22.19 4.24
C ASP A 37 -18.80 -22.05 5.62
N PHE A 38 -19.58 -21.00 5.83
CA PHE A 38 -20.38 -20.80 7.05
C PHE A 38 -21.47 -21.86 7.21
N ASP A 39 -22.22 -22.15 6.14
CA ASP A 39 -23.25 -23.19 6.15
C ASP A 39 -22.66 -24.58 6.42
N VAL A 40 -21.47 -24.87 5.87
CA VAL A 40 -20.73 -26.10 6.15
C VAL A 40 -20.35 -26.20 7.64
N GLU A 41 -19.75 -25.17 8.22
CA GLU A 41 -19.41 -25.19 9.66
C GLU A 41 -20.64 -25.29 10.58
N MET A 42 -21.74 -24.63 10.20
CA MET A 42 -23.02 -24.71 10.92
C MET A 42 -23.59 -26.14 10.91
N SER A 43 -23.50 -26.84 9.77
CA SER A 43 -23.95 -28.23 9.64
C SER A 43 -23.04 -29.24 10.35
N ALA A 44 -21.75 -28.94 10.49
CA ALA A 44 -20.75 -29.87 11.04
C ALA A 44 -20.60 -29.84 12.57
N LYS A 45 -20.76 -28.68 13.23
CA LYS A 45 -20.35 -28.49 14.65
C LYS A 45 -21.45 -27.95 15.58
N LYS A 46 -22.61 -28.59 15.63
CA LYS A 46 -23.72 -28.27 16.56
C LYS A 46 -24.02 -26.76 16.61
N GLU A 47 -24.56 -26.20 15.53
CA GLU A 47 -25.33 -24.93 15.46
C GLU A 47 -24.82 -23.71 16.26
N CYS A 48 -23.55 -23.67 16.67
CA CYS A 48 -23.00 -22.54 17.40
C CYS A 48 -22.54 -21.49 16.39
N ALA A 49 -23.44 -20.56 16.05
CA ALA A 49 -23.17 -19.47 15.12
C ALA A 49 -21.90 -18.66 15.48
N PHE A 50 -21.56 -18.55 16.76
CA PHE A 50 -20.34 -17.89 17.22
C PHE A 50 -19.08 -18.64 16.74
N SER A 51 -19.01 -19.95 16.98
CA SER A 51 -17.87 -20.77 16.56
C SER A 51 -17.74 -20.85 15.04
N ALA A 52 -18.86 -20.99 14.33
CA ALA A 52 -18.87 -21.01 12.86
C ALA A 52 -18.34 -19.70 12.27
N ARG A 53 -18.76 -18.54 12.80
CA ARG A 53 -18.22 -17.22 12.40
C ARG A 53 -16.72 -17.12 12.65
N ASN A 54 -16.26 -17.58 13.81
CA ASN A 54 -14.84 -17.53 14.16
C ASN A 54 -13.98 -18.40 13.21
N ASN A 55 -14.46 -19.58 12.85
CA ASN A 55 -13.74 -20.50 11.96
C ASN A 55 -13.68 -20.00 10.50
N VAL A 56 -14.74 -19.34 10.03
CA VAL A 56 -14.80 -18.77 8.66
C VAL A 56 -14.09 -17.41 8.57
N GLN A 57 -13.72 -16.80 9.69
CA GLN A 57 -13.16 -15.46 9.71
C GLN A 57 -11.87 -15.34 8.87
N VAL A 58 -10.91 -16.23 9.16
CA VAL A 58 -9.56 -16.16 8.58
C VAL A 58 -9.62 -16.55 7.10
N HIS A 59 -8.99 -15.75 6.24
CA HIS A 59 -8.96 -15.91 4.78
C HIS A 59 -10.32 -15.78 4.04
N ARG A 60 -11.47 -15.72 4.71
CA ARG A 60 -12.77 -15.40 4.07
C ARG A 60 -13.28 -14.04 4.52
N ALA A 61 -13.96 -13.96 5.66
CA ALA A 61 -14.66 -12.75 6.09
C ALA A 61 -13.71 -11.54 6.24
N GLN A 62 -12.46 -11.77 6.66
CA GLN A 62 -11.43 -10.73 6.68
C GLN A 62 -11.11 -10.21 5.28
N GLN A 63 -10.88 -11.09 4.30
CA GLN A 63 -10.55 -10.70 2.92
C GLN A 63 -11.73 -10.01 2.23
N LEU A 64 -12.95 -10.49 2.47
CA LEU A 64 -14.18 -9.81 2.06
C LEU A 64 -14.25 -8.37 2.59
N SER A 65 -13.96 -8.20 3.89
CA SER A 65 -14.01 -6.88 4.53
C SER A 65 -12.97 -5.93 3.96
N ILE A 66 -11.76 -6.42 3.71
CA ILE A 66 -10.67 -5.65 3.08
C ILE A 66 -11.07 -5.26 1.65
N ALA A 67 -11.51 -6.20 0.82
CA ALA A 67 -11.92 -5.91 -0.55
C ALA A 67 -13.09 -4.91 -0.63
N TYR A 68 -14.04 -4.98 0.31
CA TYR A 68 -15.13 -4.01 0.40
C TYR A 68 -14.64 -2.61 0.80
N ALA A 69 -13.72 -2.52 1.75
CA ALA A 69 -13.11 -1.26 2.16
C ALA A 69 -12.32 -0.63 1.00
N GLU A 70 -11.52 -1.41 0.28
CA GLU A 70 -10.76 -0.96 -0.89
C GLU A 70 -11.68 -0.45 -2.01
N LEU A 71 -12.74 -1.19 -2.36
CA LEU A 71 -13.75 -0.74 -3.33
C LEU A 71 -14.39 0.59 -2.89
N THR A 72 -14.70 0.73 -1.60
CA THR A 72 -15.29 1.96 -1.06
C THR A 72 -14.33 3.13 -1.22
N ILE A 73 -13.04 2.95 -0.89
CA ILE A 73 -12.01 3.97 -1.06
C ILE A 73 -11.89 4.39 -2.53
N VAL A 74 -11.79 3.44 -3.45
CA VAL A 74 -11.70 3.73 -4.89
C VAL A 74 -12.94 4.47 -5.39
N THR A 75 -14.13 4.03 -4.99
CA THR A 75 -15.40 4.63 -5.43
C THR A 75 -15.56 6.06 -4.92
N TRP A 76 -15.36 6.29 -3.63
CA TRP A 76 -15.49 7.62 -3.04
C TRP A 76 -14.42 8.58 -3.54
N SER A 77 -13.17 8.11 -3.69
CA SER A 77 -12.09 8.95 -4.22
C SER A 77 -12.36 9.35 -5.67
N ARG A 78 -12.91 8.44 -6.48
CA ARG A 78 -13.35 8.75 -7.85
C ARG A 78 -14.47 9.79 -7.87
N GLN A 79 -15.50 9.62 -7.05
CA GLN A 79 -16.60 10.58 -6.93
C GLN A 79 -16.08 11.97 -6.55
N PHE A 80 -15.16 12.03 -5.58
CA PHE A 80 -14.49 13.26 -5.19
C PHE A 80 -13.69 13.88 -6.36
N ALA A 81 -12.93 13.08 -7.11
CA ALA A 81 -12.17 13.56 -8.26
C ALA A 81 -13.10 14.07 -9.39
N ASP A 82 -14.32 13.55 -9.50
CA ASP A 82 -15.29 14.01 -10.48
C ASP A 82 -15.83 15.42 -10.20
N GLU A 83 -15.90 15.80 -8.92
CA GLU A 83 -16.30 17.13 -8.45
C GLU A 83 -15.22 18.21 -8.64
N VAL A 84 -13.97 17.82 -8.92
CA VAL A 84 -12.86 18.77 -9.12
C VAL A 84 -12.95 19.43 -10.50
N GLU A 85 -13.19 20.75 -10.51
CA GLU A 85 -13.28 21.54 -11.75
C GLU A 85 -11.93 21.73 -12.45
N GLN A 86 -10.85 21.80 -11.67
CA GLN A 86 -9.51 22.09 -12.19
C GLN A 86 -8.92 20.85 -12.86
N LEU A 87 -8.93 20.83 -14.19
CA LEU A 87 -8.50 19.70 -15.01
C LEU A 87 -7.08 19.18 -14.66
N PRO A 88 -6.05 20.03 -14.42
CA PRO A 88 -4.72 19.54 -14.06
C PRO A 88 -4.72 18.77 -12.73
N ILE A 89 -5.43 19.28 -11.71
CA ILE A 89 -5.53 18.62 -10.40
C ILE A 89 -6.32 17.32 -10.54
N LYS A 90 -7.46 17.36 -11.23
CA LYS A 90 -8.29 16.19 -11.52
C LYS A 90 -7.46 15.06 -12.15
N ASN A 91 -6.61 15.38 -13.11
CA ASN A 91 -5.74 14.40 -13.79
C ASN A 91 -4.69 13.77 -12.86
N VAL A 92 -4.12 14.53 -11.94
CA VAL A 92 -3.18 13.99 -10.92
C VAL A 92 -3.95 13.06 -9.96
N LEU A 93 -5.12 13.49 -9.48
CA LEU A 93 -5.93 12.69 -8.56
C LEU A 93 -6.41 11.38 -9.21
N LEU A 94 -6.90 11.42 -10.45
CA LEU A 94 -7.31 10.22 -11.17
C LEU A 94 -6.16 9.23 -11.36
N ARG A 95 -4.94 9.71 -11.64
CA ARG A 95 -3.73 8.85 -11.69
C ARG A 95 -3.48 8.18 -10.35
N LEU A 96 -3.53 8.94 -9.25
CA LEU A 96 -3.31 8.42 -7.91
C LEU A 96 -4.35 7.37 -7.50
N ILE A 97 -5.62 7.62 -7.81
CA ILE A 97 -6.73 6.69 -7.53
C ILE A 97 -6.58 5.42 -8.37
N ALA A 98 -6.23 5.54 -9.65
CA ALA A 98 -5.97 4.40 -10.52
C ALA A 98 -4.78 3.56 -10.03
N LEU A 99 -3.69 4.21 -9.60
CA LEU A 99 -2.54 3.52 -9.03
C LEU A 99 -2.93 2.75 -7.76
N TYR A 100 -3.64 3.40 -6.83
CA TYR A 100 -4.12 2.73 -5.61
C TYR A 100 -5.05 1.55 -5.91
N GLY A 101 -6.00 1.74 -6.83
CA GLY A 101 -6.96 0.71 -7.23
C GLY A 101 -6.28 -0.51 -7.82
N LEU A 102 -5.38 -0.33 -8.80
CA LEU A 102 -4.65 -1.44 -9.42
C LEU A 102 -3.66 -2.09 -8.46
N PHE A 103 -2.92 -1.31 -7.66
CA PHE A 103 -1.99 -1.84 -6.66
C PHE A 103 -2.69 -2.67 -5.58
N SER A 104 -3.89 -2.27 -5.19
CA SER A 104 -4.70 -3.02 -4.21
C SER A 104 -5.31 -4.26 -4.85
N LEU A 105 -5.81 -4.16 -6.09
CA LEU A 105 -6.33 -5.29 -6.85
C LEU A 105 -5.26 -6.36 -7.13
N GLU A 106 -4.00 -5.95 -7.36
CA GLU A 106 -2.89 -6.88 -7.58
C GLU A 106 -2.76 -7.90 -6.43
N LYS A 107 -2.99 -7.46 -5.20
CA LYS A 107 -2.92 -8.32 -4.00
C LYS A 107 -4.00 -9.40 -3.99
N HIS A 108 -5.11 -9.18 -4.70
CA HIS A 108 -6.22 -10.11 -4.83
C HIS A 108 -6.13 -11.01 -6.06
N LEU A 109 -5.10 -10.87 -6.90
CA LEU A 109 -4.96 -11.64 -8.15
C LEU A 109 -5.10 -13.15 -7.94
N ALA A 110 -4.50 -13.70 -6.89
CA ALA A 110 -4.62 -15.12 -6.58
C ALA A 110 -6.09 -15.56 -6.47
N THR A 111 -6.94 -14.75 -5.85
CA THR A 111 -8.37 -15.03 -5.72
C THR A 111 -9.10 -14.87 -7.05
N CYS A 112 -8.75 -13.85 -7.84
CA CYS A 112 -9.31 -13.68 -9.19
C CYS A 112 -9.02 -14.90 -10.09
N TYR A 113 -7.83 -15.49 -9.97
CA TYR A 113 -7.49 -16.73 -10.67
C TYR A 113 -8.22 -17.95 -10.10
N MET A 114 -8.27 -18.10 -8.76
CA MET A 114 -8.97 -19.22 -8.13
C MET A 114 -10.47 -19.24 -8.46
N GLY A 115 -11.12 -18.08 -8.51
CA GLY A 115 -12.54 -17.98 -8.82
C GLY A 115 -12.85 -17.90 -10.32
N GLY A 116 -11.84 -17.95 -11.20
CA GLY A 116 -12.01 -17.99 -12.65
C GLY A 116 -12.41 -16.66 -13.30
N TYR A 117 -12.17 -15.52 -12.63
CA TYR A 117 -12.31 -14.20 -13.25
C TYR A 117 -11.24 -13.97 -14.33
N CYS A 118 -10.01 -14.41 -14.03
CA CYS A 118 -8.88 -14.29 -14.94
C CYS A 118 -8.40 -15.67 -15.38
N SER A 119 -8.00 -15.79 -16.63
CA SER A 119 -7.28 -16.95 -17.16
C SER A 119 -6.04 -16.51 -17.91
N GLY A 120 -4.97 -17.30 -17.81
CA GLY A 120 -3.69 -16.99 -18.48
C GLY A 120 -2.89 -15.87 -17.81
N PRO A 121 -1.70 -15.56 -18.35
CA PRO A 121 -0.78 -14.58 -17.75
C PRO A 121 -1.16 -13.13 -18.04
N GLU A 122 -1.92 -12.89 -19.11
CA GLU A 122 -2.14 -11.56 -19.70
C GLU A 122 -2.72 -10.55 -18.70
N PHE A 123 -3.73 -10.95 -17.91
CA PHE A 123 -4.36 -10.04 -16.95
C PHE A 123 -3.38 -9.59 -15.86
N GLY A 124 -2.66 -10.52 -15.25
CA GLY A 124 -1.69 -10.21 -14.21
C GLY A 124 -0.50 -9.40 -14.74
N GLU A 125 0.00 -9.74 -15.93
CA GLU A 125 1.08 -8.99 -16.58
C GLU A 125 0.67 -7.57 -16.96
N THR A 126 -0.52 -7.40 -17.54
CA THR A 126 -1.09 -6.10 -17.90
C THR A 126 -1.32 -5.23 -16.67
N THR A 127 -1.87 -5.81 -15.59
CA THR A 127 -2.06 -5.10 -14.32
C THR A 127 -0.74 -4.55 -13.79
N ARG A 128 0.32 -5.38 -13.73
CA ARG A 128 1.66 -4.96 -13.29
C ARG A 128 2.30 -3.93 -14.22
N LEU A 129 2.08 -4.05 -15.52
CA LEU A 129 2.56 -3.09 -16.50
C LEU A 129 1.90 -1.71 -16.30
N ASN A 130 0.58 -1.69 -16.10
CA ASN A 130 -0.17 -0.47 -15.85
C ASN A 130 0.22 0.19 -14.53
N ILE A 131 0.48 -0.59 -13.47
CA ILE A 131 1.02 -0.07 -12.20
C ILE A 131 2.35 0.66 -12.46
N ARG A 132 3.32 0.01 -13.11
CA ARG A 132 4.63 0.65 -13.42
C ARG A 132 4.50 1.90 -14.26
N LYS A 133 3.57 1.91 -15.22
CA LYS A 133 3.28 3.09 -16.05
C LYS A 133 2.76 4.25 -15.18
N LEU A 134 1.78 3.97 -14.30
CA LEU A 134 1.22 4.97 -13.40
C LEU A 134 2.24 5.48 -12.38
N GLU A 135 3.11 4.62 -11.85
CA GLU A 135 4.22 5.03 -10.97
C GLU A 135 5.15 6.02 -11.68
N SER A 136 5.53 5.74 -12.93
CA SER A 136 6.36 6.64 -13.72
C SER A 136 5.67 7.98 -14.00
N GLU A 137 4.35 7.98 -14.19
CA GLU A 137 3.57 9.17 -14.48
C GLU A 137 3.30 10.02 -13.24
N ILE A 138 3.24 9.41 -12.04
CA ILE A 138 3.04 10.13 -10.77
C ILE A 138 4.35 10.63 -10.18
N SER A 139 5.47 9.98 -10.49
CA SER A 139 6.79 10.31 -9.92
C SER A 139 7.14 11.81 -9.96
N PRO A 140 6.88 12.58 -11.03
CA PRO A 140 7.15 14.02 -11.06
C PRO A 140 6.30 14.84 -10.08
N ASP A 141 5.07 14.38 -9.82
CA ASP A 141 4.09 15.06 -8.96
C ASP A 141 4.17 14.60 -7.49
N ALA A 142 4.98 13.56 -7.19
CA ALA A 142 4.99 12.88 -5.89
C ALA A 142 5.34 13.80 -4.73
N VAL A 143 6.37 14.65 -4.88
CA VAL A 143 6.77 15.60 -3.82
C VAL A 143 5.67 16.63 -3.58
N ALA A 144 5.11 17.20 -4.65
CA ALA A 144 4.04 18.19 -4.56
C ALA A 144 2.75 17.61 -3.91
N LEU A 145 2.43 16.34 -4.18
CA LEU A 145 1.31 15.64 -3.55
C LEU A 145 1.52 15.45 -2.04
N VAL A 146 2.73 15.12 -1.62
CA VAL A 146 3.08 14.99 -0.20
C VAL A 146 3.06 16.35 0.48
N ASP A 147 3.64 17.37 -0.15
CA ASP A 147 3.68 18.73 0.38
C ASP A 147 2.27 19.32 0.54
N ALA A 148 1.32 18.97 -0.34
CA ALA A 148 -0.07 19.43 -0.26
C ALA A 148 -0.81 18.95 1.00
N ILE A 149 -0.40 17.83 1.58
CA ILE A 149 -0.99 17.27 2.82
C ILE A 149 -0.05 17.36 4.02
N ALA A 150 1.19 17.81 3.83
CA ALA A 150 2.21 17.82 4.86
C ALA A 150 1.80 18.79 6.00
N PRO A 151 1.79 18.32 7.26
CA PRO A 151 1.60 19.23 8.38
C PRO A 151 2.86 20.09 8.55
N PRO A 152 2.78 21.22 9.27
CA PRO A 152 3.94 22.04 9.57
C PRO A 152 5.07 21.24 10.24
N ASP A 153 6.33 21.60 10.00
CA ASP A 153 7.51 20.89 10.52
C ASP A 153 7.49 20.67 12.04
N PHE A 154 6.88 21.57 12.80
CA PHE A 154 6.73 21.41 14.25
C PHE A 154 5.84 20.23 14.65
N VAL A 155 4.81 19.93 13.84
CA VAL A 155 3.92 18.78 14.02
C VAL A 155 4.60 17.51 13.50
N LEU A 156 5.24 17.60 12.34
CA LEU A 156 5.93 16.47 11.73
C LEU A 156 7.09 15.97 12.60
N ASN A 157 7.81 16.89 13.26
CA ASN A 157 8.90 16.63 14.19
C ASN A 157 9.90 15.58 13.68
N SER A 158 10.25 15.69 12.39
CA SER A 158 11.10 14.74 11.69
C SER A 158 12.30 15.44 11.08
N ALA A 159 13.51 15.02 11.48
CA ALA A 159 14.75 15.56 10.93
C ALA A 159 14.93 15.24 9.43
N LEU A 160 14.40 14.10 8.97
CA LEU A 160 14.48 13.68 7.57
C LEU A 160 13.37 14.30 6.70
N GLY A 161 12.22 14.61 7.31
CA GLY A 161 11.06 15.19 6.64
C GLY A 161 11.01 16.71 6.68
N ALA A 162 12.10 17.38 7.05
CA ALA A 162 12.13 18.83 7.17
C ALA A 162 11.89 19.52 5.81
N SER A 163 11.02 20.53 5.79
CA SER A 163 10.60 21.25 4.58
C SER A 163 11.72 22.02 3.86
N ASP A 164 12.84 22.29 4.53
CA ASP A 164 13.96 23.07 4.00
C ASP A 164 14.92 22.27 3.09
N GLY A 165 14.67 20.97 2.92
CA GLY A 165 15.47 20.10 2.07
C GLY A 165 16.89 19.85 2.58
N LYS A 166 17.17 20.08 3.87
CA LYS A 166 18.50 19.87 4.48
C LYS A 166 18.50 18.74 5.52
N PRO A 167 18.14 17.50 5.14
CA PRO A 167 17.93 16.41 6.10
C PRO A 167 19.20 16.08 6.90
N TYR A 168 20.38 16.18 6.28
CA TYR A 168 21.64 15.88 6.95
C TYR A 168 21.99 16.88 8.06
N ASP A 169 21.69 18.17 7.87
CA ASP A 169 21.96 19.20 8.87
C ASP A 169 21.06 19.02 10.09
N HIS A 170 19.78 18.71 9.88
CA HIS A 170 18.83 18.41 10.95
C HIS A 170 19.19 17.13 11.67
N LEU A 171 19.53 16.06 10.93
CA LEU A 171 19.92 14.78 11.52
C LEU A 171 21.18 14.93 12.38
N MET A 172 22.19 15.64 11.89
CA MET A 172 23.40 15.93 12.65
C MET A 172 23.10 16.77 13.90
N ARG A 173 22.15 17.72 13.82
CA ARG A 173 21.71 18.51 14.96
C ARG A 173 21.04 17.64 16.03
N GLU A 174 20.15 16.73 15.63
CA GLU A 174 19.52 15.79 16.55
C GLU A 174 20.53 14.83 17.18
N PHE A 175 21.47 14.28 16.41
CA PHE A 175 22.54 13.44 16.97
C PHE A 175 23.39 14.18 18.00
N ARG A 176 23.71 15.45 17.75
CA ARG A 176 24.50 16.27 18.69
C ARG A 176 23.73 16.64 19.96
N LYS A 177 22.40 16.71 19.92
CA LYS A 177 21.60 16.89 21.14
C LYS A 177 21.70 15.68 22.08
N HIS A 178 21.86 14.48 21.50
CA HIS A 178 21.99 13.21 22.21
C HIS A 178 23.44 12.76 22.39
N THR A 179 24.40 13.69 22.55
CA THR A 179 25.74 13.29 22.99
C THR A 179 25.67 12.76 24.41
N ASP A 180 25.50 11.44 24.53
CA ASP A 180 25.68 10.75 25.79
C ASP A 180 27.11 11.01 26.28
N PRO A 181 27.29 11.28 27.59
CA PRO A 181 28.61 11.29 28.16
C PRO A 181 29.28 9.95 27.88
N ARG A 182 30.61 9.97 27.79
CA ARG A 182 31.39 8.75 27.58
C ARG A 182 30.93 7.67 28.58
N PRO A 183 30.57 6.47 28.13
CA PRO A 183 30.02 5.45 29.03
C PRO A 183 30.97 5.13 30.19
N ASP A 184 30.43 4.86 31.37
CA ASP A 184 31.24 4.60 32.57
C ASP A 184 32.21 3.42 32.38
N TRP A 185 31.77 2.41 31.61
CA TRP A 185 32.54 1.21 31.29
C TRP A 185 33.63 1.41 30.24
N TRP A 186 33.79 2.61 29.66
CA TRP A 186 34.77 2.79 28.58
C TRP A 186 36.20 2.48 29.04
N LYS A 187 36.53 2.79 30.31
CA LYS A 187 37.85 2.51 30.89
C LYS A 187 38.06 1.00 31.00
N ASP A 188 37.05 0.27 31.47
CA ASP A 188 37.09 -1.18 31.58
C ASP A 188 37.29 -1.85 30.22
N LEU A 189 36.61 -1.33 29.18
CA LEU A 189 36.81 -1.79 27.81
C LEU A 189 38.22 -1.47 27.30
N SER A 190 38.71 -0.25 27.52
CA SER A 190 40.08 0.14 27.13
C SER A 190 41.13 -0.75 27.78
N ASP A 191 41.00 -0.98 29.08
CA ASP A 191 41.90 -1.84 29.86
C ASP A 191 41.83 -3.30 29.40
N PHE A 192 40.63 -3.80 29.09
CA PHE A 192 40.42 -5.12 28.52
C PHE A 192 41.11 -5.28 27.16
N LEU A 193 40.98 -4.30 26.26
CA LEU A 193 41.57 -4.34 24.93
C LEU A 193 43.10 -4.30 25.00
N GLU A 194 43.68 -3.43 25.83
CA GLU A 194 45.14 -3.36 26.01
C GLU A 194 45.72 -4.64 26.63
N LYS A 195 45.04 -5.25 27.62
CA LYS A 195 45.45 -6.54 28.19
C LYS A 195 45.40 -7.70 27.19
N ASN A 196 44.53 -7.62 26.17
CA ASN A 196 44.34 -8.68 25.18
C ASN A 196 45.09 -8.45 23.86
N LYS A 197 45.66 -7.27 23.64
CA LYS A 197 46.43 -6.89 22.44
C LYS A 197 47.66 -7.75 22.20
N ALA A 198 48.27 -8.26 23.28
CA ALA A 198 49.47 -9.09 23.24
C ALA A 198 49.18 -10.61 23.20
N ARG A 199 47.91 -11.03 23.21
CA ARG A 199 47.56 -12.45 23.10
C ARG A 199 47.49 -12.82 21.61
N PRO A 200 48.33 -13.76 21.11
CA PRO A 200 48.19 -14.23 19.75
C PRO A 200 46.82 -14.88 19.57
N SER A 201 46.17 -14.60 18.44
CA SER A 201 44.93 -15.29 18.04
C SER A 201 45.16 -16.80 18.11
N LYS A 202 44.25 -17.55 18.73
CA LYS A 202 44.30 -19.02 18.75
C LYS A 202 43.75 -19.58 17.42
N LEU A 203 44.39 -19.21 16.32
CA LEU A 203 44.26 -19.81 15.01
C LEU A 203 45.66 -20.13 14.49
#